data_AF-D2TYU8-F1
#
_entry.id   AF-D2TYU8-F1
#
_cell.length_a   1.000
_cell.length_b   1.000
_cell.length_c   1.000
_cell.angle_alpha   90.00
_cell.angle_beta   90.00
_cell.angle_gamma   90.00
#
_symmetry.space_group_name_H-M   'P 1'
#
loop_
_entity.id
_entity.type
_entity.pdbx_description
1 polymer ?
#
loop_
_entity_poly.entity_id
_entity_poly.type
_entity_poly.pdbx_seq_one_letter_code
_entity_poly.pdbx_strand_id
1 'polypeptide(L)'
;MATEQDDIIVLPLDYRMNAKLLDAGDGNDIVTDVSEKGHIIKGGKGNDIITVKAGNNILLDGEGDDALYGGDGDDILISTGGNVTLAAGKGNNIIFINQLNGYVTIINNGGKDTIILQDKRIADYQIVDHNGNRSYLSADGLSGILIEDYDQQNVVINAAIGQGETLNNRQLDSLIDFIAAFDSNGENGSIDLMTYLPNFNIDLDFSVATTI
;
A
#
# COMPACT_ATOMS: atom_id res chain seq x y z
N MET A 1 -10.26 18.10 12.71
CA MET A 1 -9.12 18.58 11.92
C MET A 1 -7.92 17.95 12.55
N ALA A 2 -7.05 17.36 11.74
CA ALA A 2 -5.76 16.82 12.15
C ALA A 2 -4.99 17.79 13.04
N THR A 3 -4.32 17.26 14.05
CA THR A 3 -3.53 17.97 15.05
C THR A 3 -2.16 17.31 15.20
N GLU A 4 -1.41 17.69 16.24
CA GLU A 4 -0.17 16.99 16.64
C GLU A 4 -0.45 15.92 17.73
N GLN A 5 -1.70 15.50 17.87
CA GLN A 5 -2.19 14.55 18.86
C GLN A 5 -2.97 13.46 18.16
N ASP A 6 -3.14 12.31 18.84
CA ASP A 6 -4.02 11.24 18.43
C ASP A 6 -5.44 11.75 18.11
N ASP A 7 -5.83 11.66 16.85
CA ASP A 7 -7.09 12.12 16.30
C ASP A 7 -8.00 10.95 15.90
N ILE A 8 -9.31 11.17 16.00
CA ILE A 8 -10.33 10.27 15.47
C ILE A 8 -11.10 11.00 14.37
N ILE A 9 -10.93 10.53 13.14
CA ILE A 9 -11.52 11.13 11.95
C ILE A 9 -12.53 10.14 11.36
N VAL A 10 -13.77 10.59 11.18
CA VAL A 10 -14.83 9.78 10.58
C VAL A 10 -15.42 10.49 9.38
N LEU A 11 -15.33 9.87 8.20
CA LEU A 11 -16.02 10.32 6.99
C LEU A 11 -17.37 9.60 6.89
N PRO A 12 -18.50 10.30 7.01
CA PRO A 12 -19.81 9.66 7.05
C PRO A 12 -20.26 9.15 5.67
N LEU A 13 -21.31 8.32 5.67
CA LEU A 13 -21.90 7.77 4.44
C LEU A 13 -22.17 8.88 3.41
N ASP A 14 -21.82 8.61 2.15
CA ASP A 14 -21.95 9.53 1.01
C ASP A 14 -21.16 10.85 1.10
N TYR A 15 -20.32 11.03 2.12
CA TYR A 15 -19.47 12.20 2.22
C TYR A 15 -18.48 12.24 1.06
N ARG A 16 -18.34 13.41 0.44
CA ARG A 16 -17.28 13.68 -0.55
C ARG A 16 -16.41 14.78 -0.01
N MET A 17 -15.12 14.49 0.12
CA MET A 17 -14.16 15.51 0.51
C MET A 17 -14.08 16.61 -0.56
N ASN A 18 -14.03 17.86 -0.12
CA ASN A 18 -13.70 18.98 -1.01
C ASN A 18 -12.17 19.10 -1.20
N ALA A 19 -11.40 18.58 -0.25
CA ALA A 19 -9.96 18.46 -0.35
C ALA A 19 -9.60 17.21 -1.13
N LYS A 20 -8.45 17.26 -1.82
CA LYS A 20 -7.91 16.11 -2.56
C LYS A 20 -7.44 14.99 -1.62
N LEU A 21 -6.83 15.37 -0.50
CA LEU A 21 -6.17 14.50 0.46
C LEU A 21 -6.71 14.77 1.86
N LEU A 22 -6.95 13.70 2.62
CA LEU A 22 -7.02 13.71 4.07
C LEU A 22 -5.66 13.29 4.62
N ASP A 23 -5.00 14.16 5.37
CA ASP A 23 -3.77 13.86 6.11
C ASP A 23 -4.12 13.93 7.61
N ALA A 24 -3.91 12.84 8.36
CA ALA A 24 -4.30 12.76 9.78
C ALA A 24 -3.28 13.44 10.72
N GLY A 25 -2.03 13.60 10.28
CA GLY A 25 -1.06 14.52 10.89
C GLY A 25 0.01 13.81 11.70
N ASP A 26 0.33 14.36 12.87
CA ASP A 26 1.25 13.71 13.81
C ASP A 26 0.39 13.15 14.96
N GLY A 27 0.65 11.92 15.42
CA GLY A 27 -0.18 11.25 16.43
C GLY A 27 -0.44 9.80 16.04
N ASN A 28 -1.03 9.01 16.93
CA ASN A 28 -1.55 7.69 16.55
C ASN A 28 -3.03 7.85 16.20
N ASP A 29 -3.31 7.99 14.92
CA ASP A 29 -4.62 8.42 14.44
C ASP A 29 -5.51 7.23 14.06
N ILE A 30 -6.82 7.45 14.18
CA ILE A 30 -7.83 6.50 13.69
C ILE A 30 -8.67 7.22 12.64
N VAL A 31 -8.55 6.78 11.40
CA VAL A 31 -9.37 7.25 10.29
C VAL A 31 -10.35 6.15 9.89
N THR A 32 -11.65 6.48 9.93
CA THR A 32 -12.72 5.60 9.47
C THR A 32 -13.52 6.26 8.36
N ASP A 33 -13.47 5.71 7.17
CA ASP A 33 -14.24 6.17 6.02
C ASP A 33 -15.36 5.20 5.67
N VAL A 34 -16.60 5.59 5.94
CA VAL A 34 -17.82 4.84 5.59
C VAL A 34 -18.59 5.49 4.44
N SER A 35 -17.97 6.43 3.72
CA SER A 35 -18.61 7.22 2.66
C SER A 35 -18.95 6.44 1.39
N GLU A 36 -18.27 5.30 1.17
CA GLU A 36 -18.32 4.52 -0.07
C GLU A 36 -17.92 5.35 -1.30
N LYS A 37 -17.06 6.35 -1.10
CA LYS A 37 -16.48 7.20 -2.14
C LYS A 37 -14.97 6.98 -2.15
N GLY A 38 -14.38 7.04 -3.34
CA GLY A 38 -12.92 7.00 -3.47
C GLY A 38 -12.29 8.25 -2.87
N HIS A 39 -11.33 8.04 -1.98
CA HIS A 39 -10.60 9.10 -1.31
C HIS A 39 -9.09 8.81 -1.26
N ILE A 40 -8.32 9.88 -1.10
CA ILE A 40 -6.89 9.80 -0.79
C ILE A 40 -6.75 10.10 0.68
N ILE A 41 -6.21 9.14 1.43
CA ILE A 41 -6.09 9.20 2.88
C ILE A 41 -4.66 8.84 3.26
N LYS A 42 -4.06 9.65 4.13
CA LYS A 42 -2.74 9.44 4.70
C LYS A 42 -2.83 9.49 6.24
N GLY A 43 -2.18 8.54 6.91
CA GLY A 43 -2.06 8.51 8.37
C GLY A 43 -1.18 9.67 8.82
N GLY A 44 0.11 9.59 8.54
CA GLY A 44 1.02 10.70 8.82
C GLY A 44 2.23 10.24 9.61
N LYS A 45 2.47 10.77 10.81
CA LYS A 45 3.50 10.24 11.71
C LYS A 45 2.86 9.64 12.94
N GLY A 46 3.29 8.46 13.32
CA GLY A 46 2.76 7.70 14.45
C GLY A 46 2.16 6.40 13.96
N ASN A 47 1.53 5.64 14.86
CA ASN A 47 0.98 4.33 14.55
C ASN A 47 -0.51 4.48 14.22
N ASP A 48 -0.81 4.61 12.95
CA ASP A 48 -2.13 4.97 12.44
C ASP A 48 -2.95 3.75 12.05
N ILE A 49 -4.28 3.89 12.18
CA ILE A 49 -5.26 2.90 11.72
C ILE A 49 -6.19 3.59 10.73
N ILE A 50 -6.12 3.18 9.47
CA ILE A 50 -7.01 3.67 8.41
C ILE A 50 -7.91 2.53 7.97
N THR A 51 -9.22 2.71 8.14
CA THR A 51 -10.24 1.75 7.69
C THR A 51 -11.21 2.42 6.74
N VAL A 52 -11.28 1.91 5.51
CA VAL A 52 -12.22 2.34 4.49
C VAL A 52 -13.21 1.21 4.20
N LYS A 53 -14.46 1.58 3.97
CA LYS A 53 -15.53 0.62 3.72
C LYS A 53 -15.59 0.16 2.27
N ALA A 54 -15.56 1.13 1.34
CA ALA A 54 -15.67 0.90 -0.09
C ALA A 54 -15.22 2.12 -0.90
N GLY A 55 -15.13 1.96 -2.22
CA GLY A 55 -14.64 2.98 -3.16
C GLY A 55 -13.26 2.59 -3.68
N ASN A 56 -12.78 3.26 -4.73
CA ASN A 56 -11.40 3.09 -5.18
C ASN A 56 -10.55 4.13 -4.46
N ASN A 57 -9.75 3.71 -3.49
CA ASN A 57 -9.03 4.60 -2.59
C ASN A 57 -7.52 4.56 -2.84
N ILE A 58 -6.85 5.64 -2.43
CA ILE A 58 -5.39 5.67 -2.31
C ILE A 58 -5.08 5.87 -0.83
N LEU A 59 -4.58 4.84 -0.17
CA LEU A 59 -4.27 4.84 1.25
C LEU A 59 -2.76 4.84 1.47
N LEU A 60 -2.28 5.73 2.33
CA LEU A 60 -0.89 5.84 2.72
C LEU A 60 -0.77 5.72 4.23
N ASP A 61 0.15 4.88 4.70
CA ASP A 61 0.42 4.73 6.12
C ASP A 61 1.10 5.99 6.69
N GLY A 62 2.25 6.34 6.12
CA GLY A 62 3.15 7.31 6.72
C GLY A 62 4.23 6.65 7.59
N GLU A 63 4.82 7.43 8.48
CA GLU A 63 5.90 6.97 9.37
C GLU A 63 5.33 6.31 10.62
N GLY A 64 5.52 5.01 10.78
CA GLY A 64 5.14 4.32 12.01
C GLY A 64 4.93 2.83 11.82
N ASP A 65 4.31 2.21 12.81
CA ASP A 65 3.78 0.85 12.72
C ASP A 65 2.26 0.93 12.50
N ASP A 66 1.83 0.79 11.24
CA ASP A 66 0.49 1.19 10.80
C ASP A 66 -0.42 0.02 10.40
N ALA A 67 -1.71 0.30 10.26
CA ALA A 67 -2.69 -0.64 9.72
C ALA A 67 -3.62 0.01 8.70
N LEU A 68 -3.61 -0.49 7.45
CA LEU A 68 -4.46 -0.02 6.36
C LEU A 68 -5.47 -1.11 5.93
N TYR A 69 -6.75 -0.75 5.91
CA TYR A 69 -7.85 -1.60 5.46
C TYR A 69 -8.64 -0.88 4.35
N GLY A 70 -8.56 -1.37 3.10
CA GLY A 70 -9.15 -0.71 1.91
C GLY A 70 -10.65 -0.95 1.70
N GLY A 71 -11.12 -2.16 2.00
CA GLY A 71 -12.55 -2.50 1.90
C GLY A 71 -12.93 -3.02 0.52
N ASP A 72 -14.08 -2.59 -0.01
CA ASP A 72 -14.55 -3.00 -1.34
C ASP A 72 -14.19 -1.96 -2.42
N GLY A 73 -13.40 -2.32 -3.41
CA GLY A 73 -13.03 -1.45 -4.53
C GLY A 73 -11.64 -1.77 -5.06
N ASP A 74 -11.25 -1.16 -6.17
CA ASP A 74 -9.87 -1.29 -6.66
C ASP A 74 -9.02 -0.24 -5.95
N ASP A 75 -8.38 -0.64 -4.84
CA ASP A 75 -7.62 0.24 -3.97
C ASP A 75 -6.10 0.21 -4.26
N ILE A 76 -5.43 1.30 -3.89
CA ILE A 76 -3.98 1.43 -3.90
C ILE A 76 -3.50 1.72 -2.48
N LEU A 77 -2.78 0.78 -1.88
CA LEU A 77 -2.19 0.91 -0.55
C LEU A 77 -0.69 1.14 -0.71
N ILE A 78 -0.18 2.24 -0.16
CA ILE A 78 1.24 2.60 -0.20
C ILE A 78 1.77 2.51 1.22
N SER A 79 2.79 1.67 1.42
CA SER A 79 3.50 1.57 2.68
C SER A 79 4.89 2.21 2.62
N THR A 80 5.23 3.05 3.58
CA THR A 80 6.48 3.83 3.58
C THR A 80 7.56 3.32 4.53
N GLY A 81 7.27 2.26 5.30
CA GLY A 81 8.22 1.58 6.18
C GLY A 81 7.55 1.09 7.46
N GLY A 82 8.34 0.60 8.42
CA GLY A 82 7.85 0.13 9.71
C GLY A 82 7.26 -1.28 9.66
N ASN A 83 6.59 -1.67 10.75
CA ASN A 83 5.82 -2.91 10.81
C ASN A 83 4.36 -2.61 10.47
N VAL A 84 3.91 -3.07 9.30
CA VAL A 84 2.64 -2.61 8.74
C VAL A 84 1.72 -3.79 8.47
N THR A 85 0.43 -3.61 8.79
CA THR A 85 -0.63 -4.55 8.40
C THR A 85 -1.44 -3.96 7.25
N LEU A 86 -1.51 -4.67 6.13
CA LEU A 86 -2.17 -4.23 4.91
C LEU A 86 -3.27 -5.23 4.52
N ALA A 87 -4.49 -4.75 4.43
CA ALA A 87 -5.62 -5.53 3.95
C ALA A 87 -6.35 -4.71 2.89
N ALA A 88 -5.96 -4.88 1.63
CA ALA A 88 -6.57 -4.11 0.54
C ALA A 88 -8.08 -4.40 0.41
N GLY A 89 -8.50 -5.63 0.70
CA GLY A 89 -9.91 -6.00 0.70
C GLY A 89 -10.33 -6.63 -0.62
N LYS A 90 -11.57 -6.43 -1.08
CA LYS A 90 -12.03 -7.02 -2.35
C LYS A 90 -11.76 -6.06 -3.49
N GLY A 91 -11.26 -6.57 -4.61
CA GLY A 91 -11.03 -5.78 -5.82
C GLY A 91 -9.74 -6.23 -6.48
N ASN A 92 -9.29 -5.53 -7.51
CA ASN A 92 -7.94 -5.74 -8.04
C ASN A 92 -7.05 -4.62 -7.51
N ASN A 93 -6.36 -4.89 -6.42
CA ASN A 93 -5.65 -3.86 -5.67
C ASN A 93 -4.18 -3.78 -6.05
N ILE A 94 -3.56 -2.64 -5.73
CA ILE A 94 -2.13 -2.46 -5.82
C ILE A 94 -1.59 -2.16 -4.43
N ILE A 95 -0.63 -2.96 -3.97
CA ILE A 95 0.09 -2.75 -2.73
C ILE A 95 1.51 -2.33 -3.08
N PHE A 96 1.85 -1.07 -2.85
CA PHE A 96 3.17 -0.51 -3.13
C PHE A 96 3.95 -0.35 -1.82
N ILE A 97 4.94 -1.21 -1.60
CA ILE A 97 5.83 -1.13 -0.44
C ILE A 97 7.04 -0.31 -0.85
N ASN A 98 7.06 0.97 -0.49
CA ASN A 98 8.14 1.90 -0.82
C ASN A 98 9.44 1.56 -0.09
N GLN A 99 9.36 1.08 1.16
CA GLN A 99 10.50 0.66 1.94
C GLN A 99 10.15 -0.57 2.78
N LEU A 100 10.99 -1.61 2.72
CA LEU A 100 10.85 -2.80 3.58
C LEU A 100 11.98 -2.84 4.62
N ASN A 101 11.83 -2.04 5.68
CA ASN A 101 12.75 -1.93 6.82
C ASN A 101 12.18 -2.56 8.12
N GLY A 102 11.00 -3.19 8.04
CA GLY A 102 10.35 -3.96 9.10
C GLY A 102 9.57 -5.14 8.54
N TYR A 103 8.58 -5.63 9.28
CA TYR A 103 7.71 -6.71 8.84
C TYR A 103 6.38 -6.19 8.30
N VAL A 104 6.05 -6.57 7.07
CA VAL A 104 4.77 -6.26 6.46
C VAL A 104 3.90 -7.52 6.42
N THR A 105 2.71 -7.45 7.02
CA THR A 105 1.69 -8.49 6.91
C THR A 105 0.64 -8.06 5.92
N ILE A 106 0.41 -8.86 4.88
CA ILE A 106 -0.60 -8.64 3.86
C ILE A 106 -1.69 -9.69 4.04
N ILE A 107 -2.92 -9.23 4.28
CA ILE A 107 -4.10 -10.08 4.43
C ILE A 107 -4.82 -10.10 3.08
N ASN A 108 -4.69 -11.21 2.35
CA ASN A 108 -5.36 -11.38 1.07
C ASN A 108 -6.84 -11.73 1.28
N ASN A 109 -7.73 -10.79 0.96
CA ASN A 109 -9.18 -10.99 1.07
C ASN A 109 -9.83 -11.35 -0.28
N GLY A 110 -9.01 -11.73 -1.27
CA GLY A 110 -9.41 -12.14 -2.61
C GLY A 110 -9.44 -11.00 -3.62
N GLY A 111 -9.63 -11.33 -4.89
CA GLY A 111 -9.41 -10.40 -5.99
C GLY A 111 -8.09 -10.67 -6.71
N LYS A 112 -7.64 -9.79 -7.59
CA LYS A 112 -6.35 -9.93 -8.28
C LYS A 112 -5.40 -8.81 -7.88
N ASP A 113 -4.61 -9.06 -6.85
CA ASP A 113 -3.76 -8.06 -6.24
C ASP A 113 -2.35 -8.09 -6.82
N THR A 114 -1.77 -6.91 -6.97
CA THR A 114 -0.38 -6.72 -7.37
C THR A 114 0.40 -6.10 -6.22
N ILE A 115 1.40 -6.81 -5.72
CA ILE A 115 2.34 -6.31 -4.72
C ILE A 115 3.62 -5.84 -5.42
N ILE A 116 4.06 -4.64 -5.09
CA ILE A 116 5.23 -3.98 -5.67
C ILE A 116 6.21 -3.68 -4.55
N LEU A 117 7.39 -4.25 -4.61
CA LEU A 117 8.45 -4.06 -3.62
C LEU A 117 9.48 -3.09 -4.19
N GLN A 118 9.49 -1.87 -3.68
CA GLN A 118 10.47 -0.86 -4.06
C GLN A 118 11.80 -1.11 -3.34
N ASP A 119 12.90 -0.79 -4.03
CA ASP A 119 14.27 -0.81 -3.50
C ASP A 119 14.72 -2.19 -2.98
N LYS A 120 14.10 -3.25 -3.48
CA LYS A 120 14.44 -4.63 -3.13
C LYS A 120 14.44 -5.51 -4.36
N ARG A 121 15.38 -6.45 -4.40
CA ARG A 121 15.38 -7.54 -5.38
C ARG A 121 14.64 -8.70 -4.76
N ILE A 122 13.73 -9.32 -5.50
CA ILE A 122 13.06 -10.54 -5.01
C ILE A 122 14.12 -11.60 -4.65
N ALA A 123 15.20 -11.71 -5.42
CA ALA A 123 16.30 -12.65 -5.19
C ALA A 123 17.03 -12.50 -3.83
N ASP A 124 16.86 -11.38 -3.12
CA ASP A 124 17.47 -11.16 -1.80
C ASP A 124 16.66 -11.82 -0.66
N TYR A 125 15.46 -12.36 -0.96
CA TYR A 125 14.56 -12.97 0.01
C TYR A 125 14.46 -14.48 -0.16
N GLN A 126 14.41 -15.17 0.97
CA GLN A 126 13.99 -16.57 1.00
C GLN A 126 12.47 -16.63 0.98
N ILE A 127 11.90 -17.45 0.11
CA ILE A 127 10.45 -17.67 0.05
C ILE A 127 10.11 -18.96 0.78
N VAL A 128 9.19 -18.86 1.74
CA VAL A 128 8.68 -19.99 2.52
C VAL A 128 7.17 -20.07 2.35
N ASP A 129 6.68 -21.20 1.87
CA ASP A 129 5.24 -21.49 1.79
C ASP A 129 4.82 -22.36 3.00
N HIS A 130 3.84 -21.90 3.78
CA HIS A 130 3.40 -22.62 4.97
C HIS A 130 1.90 -22.45 5.25
N ASN A 131 1.15 -23.56 5.32
CA ASN A 131 -0.28 -23.59 5.67
C ASN A 131 -1.19 -22.63 4.89
N GLY A 132 -0.90 -22.39 3.61
CA GLY A 132 -1.66 -21.43 2.79
C GLY A 132 -1.13 -19.99 2.86
N ASN A 133 -0.09 -19.73 3.65
CA ASN A 133 0.60 -18.44 3.70
C ASN A 133 1.90 -18.50 2.91
N ARG A 134 2.36 -17.33 2.45
CA ARG A 134 3.68 -17.16 1.84
C ARG A 134 4.48 -16.10 2.58
N SER A 135 5.70 -16.44 2.97
CA SER A 135 6.64 -15.52 3.62
C SER A 135 7.84 -15.22 2.72
N TYR A 136 8.23 -13.95 2.67
CA TYR A 136 9.49 -13.45 2.09
C TYR A 136 10.37 -13.00 3.25
N LEU A 137 11.47 -13.69 3.51
CA LEU A 137 12.34 -13.43 4.65
C LEU A 137 13.69 -12.90 4.18
N SER A 138 14.08 -11.73 4.70
CA SER A 138 15.43 -11.18 4.50
C SER A 138 16.48 -12.10 5.12
N ALA A 139 17.68 -12.13 4.55
CA ALA A 139 18.77 -12.97 5.05
C ALA A 139 19.29 -12.58 6.45
N ASP A 140 19.18 -11.29 6.81
CA ASP A 140 19.52 -10.80 8.15
C ASP A 140 18.39 -11.00 9.18
N GLY A 141 17.18 -11.33 8.71
CA GLY A 141 16.00 -11.53 9.53
C GLY A 141 15.47 -10.24 10.17
N LEU A 142 15.82 -9.07 9.63
CA LEU A 142 15.36 -7.78 10.16
C LEU A 142 14.11 -7.25 9.45
N SER A 143 13.82 -7.77 8.27
CA SER A 143 12.62 -7.41 7.50
C SER A 143 12.02 -8.60 6.76
N GLY A 144 10.75 -8.47 6.37
CA GLY A 144 10.10 -9.52 5.61
C GLY A 144 8.65 -9.21 5.32
N ILE A 145 8.04 -10.07 4.50
CA ILE A 145 6.64 -9.97 4.15
C ILE A 145 5.98 -11.30 4.49
N LEU A 146 4.87 -11.25 5.20
CA LEU A 146 3.96 -12.37 5.35
C LEU A 146 2.72 -12.06 4.52
N ILE A 147 2.32 -12.98 3.65
CA ILE A 147 1.06 -12.93 2.93
C ILE A 147 0.19 -14.06 3.46
N GLU A 148 -0.87 -13.68 4.14
CA GLU A 148 -1.88 -14.60 4.66
C GLU A 148 -2.87 -14.97 3.55
N ASP A 149 -3.34 -16.21 3.55
CA ASP A 149 -4.26 -16.75 2.53
C ASP A 149 -3.76 -16.53 1.08
N TYR A 150 -2.47 -16.82 0.87
CA TYR A 150 -1.79 -16.61 -0.39
C TYR A 150 -2.31 -17.54 -1.50
N ASP A 151 -2.74 -16.93 -2.61
CA ASP A 151 -3.17 -17.62 -3.83
C ASP A 151 -2.34 -17.14 -5.03
N GLN A 152 -1.50 -18.04 -5.56
CA GLN A 152 -0.62 -17.79 -6.71
C GLN A 152 -1.35 -17.36 -8.00
N GLN A 153 -2.65 -17.67 -8.14
CA GLN A 153 -3.41 -17.28 -9.33
C GLN A 153 -3.90 -15.83 -9.27
N ASN A 154 -3.93 -15.26 -8.06
CA ASN A 154 -4.60 -14.02 -7.74
C ASN A 154 -3.64 -12.98 -7.18
N VAL A 155 -2.50 -13.37 -6.62
CA VAL A 155 -1.49 -12.45 -6.10
C VAL A 155 -0.24 -12.47 -6.98
N VAL A 156 0.04 -11.35 -7.63
CA VAL A 156 1.26 -11.12 -8.40
C VAL A 156 2.21 -10.28 -7.56
N ILE A 157 3.49 -10.66 -7.49
CA ILE A 157 4.50 -9.92 -6.75
C ILE A 157 5.62 -9.54 -7.70
N ASN A 158 5.95 -8.27 -7.71
CA ASN A 158 6.98 -7.69 -8.56
C ASN A 158 7.96 -6.91 -7.69
N ALA A 159 9.25 -7.11 -7.93
CA ALA A 159 10.26 -6.22 -7.40
C ALA A 159 10.45 -5.06 -8.37
N ALA A 160 10.65 -3.88 -7.81
CA ALA A 160 11.03 -2.70 -8.54
C ALA A 160 12.26 -2.10 -7.85
N ILE A 161 13.33 -1.89 -8.62
CA ILE A 161 14.58 -1.31 -8.15
C ILE A 161 14.59 0.14 -8.62
N GLY A 162 14.56 1.09 -7.69
CA GLY A 162 14.87 2.48 -8.02
C GLY A 162 16.33 2.61 -8.46
N GLN A 163 16.66 3.57 -9.32
CA GLN A 163 18.06 3.88 -9.67
C GLN A 163 18.84 4.53 -8.50
N GLY A 164 18.70 4.00 -7.28
CA GLY A 164 19.58 4.31 -6.16
C GLY A 164 18.94 4.26 -4.78
N GLU A 165 17.66 4.59 -4.60
CA GLU A 165 17.03 4.74 -3.27
C GLU A 165 15.49 4.54 -3.36
N THR A 166 14.84 4.36 -2.20
CA THR A 166 13.38 4.43 -2.01
C THR A 166 12.83 5.79 -2.46
N LEU A 167 11.54 5.89 -2.79
CA LEU A 167 10.96 7.20 -3.13
C LEU A 167 10.97 8.11 -1.90
N ASN A 168 11.48 9.33 -2.03
CA ASN A 168 11.33 10.36 -1.00
C ASN A 168 9.92 10.96 -1.02
N ASN A 169 9.56 11.73 0.01
CA ASN A 169 8.22 12.32 0.16
C ASN A 169 7.76 13.10 -1.08
N ARG A 170 8.63 13.85 -1.75
CA ARG A 170 8.25 14.59 -2.97
C ARG A 170 7.93 13.65 -4.13
N GLN A 171 8.68 12.56 -4.26
CA GLN A 171 8.42 11.55 -5.30
C GLN A 171 7.15 10.75 -5.00
N LEU A 172 6.91 10.41 -3.73
CA LEU A 172 5.65 9.81 -3.30
C LEU A 172 4.46 10.73 -3.57
N ASP A 173 4.53 12.00 -3.20
CA ASP A 173 3.50 12.99 -3.51
C ASP A 173 3.24 13.08 -5.02
N SER A 174 4.30 13.06 -5.83
CA SER A 174 4.19 13.08 -7.30
C SER A 174 3.55 11.80 -7.85
N LEU A 175 3.83 10.64 -7.25
CA LEU A 175 3.23 9.36 -7.61
C LEU A 175 1.74 9.35 -7.26
N ILE A 176 1.38 9.79 -6.05
CA ILE A 176 -0.01 9.93 -5.61
C ILE A 176 -0.76 10.90 -6.53
N ASP A 177 -0.16 12.03 -6.86
CA ASP A 177 -0.76 13.01 -7.76
C ASP A 177 -1.03 12.43 -9.14
N PHE A 178 -0.09 11.65 -9.67
CA PHE A 178 -0.22 10.95 -10.93
C PHE A 178 -1.35 9.92 -10.89
N ILE A 179 -1.37 9.06 -9.87
CA ILE A 179 -2.39 8.02 -9.69
C ILE A 179 -3.79 8.66 -9.56
N ALA A 180 -3.91 9.68 -8.72
CA ALA A 180 -5.17 10.40 -8.49
C ALA A 180 -5.74 11.06 -9.76
N ALA A 181 -4.88 11.46 -10.70
CA ALA A 181 -5.32 12.03 -11.96
C ALA A 181 -6.05 11.01 -12.85
N PHE A 182 -5.67 9.73 -12.81
CA PHE A 182 -6.34 8.67 -13.58
C PHE A 182 -7.76 8.40 -13.09
N ASP A 183 -7.96 8.33 -11.77
CA ASP A 183 -9.27 8.12 -11.17
C ASP A 183 -10.24 9.29 -11.50
N SER A 184 -9.73 10.53 -11.50
CA SER A 184 -10.53 11.72 -11.81
C SER A 184 -10.98 11.85 -13.27
N ASN A 185 -10.33 11.15 -14.20
CA ASN A 185 -10.63 11.23 -15.63
C ASN A 185 -11.75 10.26 -16.07
N GLY A 186 -12.32 9.47 -15.15
CA GLY A 186 -13.38 8.52 -15.47
C GLY A 186 -12.91 7.37 -16.38
N GLU A 187 -11.60 7.18 -16.48
CA GLU A 187 -11.04 5.94 -17.00
C GLU A 187 -11.26 4.89 -15.91
N ASN A 188 -12.43 4.21 -15.95
CA ASN A 188 -12.75 3.02 -15.14
C ASN A 188 -11.83 1.83 -15.45
N GLY A 189 -10.57 2.08 -15.86
CA GLY A 189 -9.54 1.10 -16.08
C GLY A 189 -8.67 1.02 -14.83
N SER A 190 -8.37 -0.20 -14.40
CA SER A 190 -7.32 -0.46 -13.42
C SER A 190 -6.02 0.22 -13.90
N ILE A 191 -5.42 1.03 -13.03
CA ILE A 191 -4.15 1.70 -13.31
C ILE A 191 -3.09 0.61 -13.43
N ASP A 192 -2.52 0.41 -14.62
CA ASP A 192 -1.32 -0.40 -14.75
C ASP A 192 -0.10 0.41 -14.29
N LEU A 193 0.08 0.46 -12.97
CA LEU A 193 1.12 1.27 -12.34
C LEU A 193 2.51 0.91 -12.89
N MET A 194 2.73 -0.34 -13.26
CA MET A 194 4.00 -0.85 -13.79
C MET A 194 4.46 -0.17 -15.07
N THR A 195 3.51 0.21 -15.93
CA THR A 195 3.82 0.94 -17.17
C THR A 195 4.33 2.36 -16.87
N TYR A 196 4.01 2.92 -15.70
CA TYR A 196 4.30 4.30 -15.34
C TYR A 196 5.38 4.47 -14.28
N LEU A 197 5.71 3.43 -13.51
CA LEU A 197 6.83 3.42 -12.56
C LEU A 197 8.16 3.94 -13.16
N PRO A 198 8.52 3.66 -14.43
CA PRO A 198 9.72 4.23 -15.04
C PRO A 198 9.75 5.76 -15.08
N ASN A 199 8.59 6.44 -15.11
CA ASN A 199 8.52 7.91 -15.06
C ASN A 199 8.96 8.47 -13.70
N PHE A 200 9.01 7.62 -12.67
CA PHE A 200 9.47 7.94 -11.32
C PHE A 200 10.89 7.39 -11.06
N ASN A 201 11.63 7.00 -12.12
CA ASN A 201 12.94 6.35 -12.06
C ASN A 201 12.93 5.02 -11.28
N ILE A 202 11.83 4.27 -11.39
CA ILE A 202 11.68 2.93 -10.85
C ILE A 202 11.76 1.92 -12.00
N ASP A 203 12.79 1.09 -12.00
CA ASP A 203 12.99 0.03 -12.97
C ASP A 203 12.43 -1.30 -12.42
N LEU A 204 11.83 -2.13 -13.28
CA LEU A 204 11.29 -3.43 -12.87
C LEU A 204 12.41 -4.47 -12.76
N ASP A 205 12.44 -5.22 -11.65
CA ASP A 205 13.31 -6.38 -11.48
C ASP A 205 12.54 -7.68 -11.71
N PHE A 206 12.93 -8.38 -12.77
CA PHE A 206 12.40 -9.69 -13.14
C PHE A 206 13.21 -10.85 -12.53
N SER A 207 14.08 -10.58 -11.55
CA SER A 207 14.80 -11.62 -10.83
C SER A 207 13.83 -12.54 -10.08
N VAL A 208 14.21 -13.82 -9.98
CA VAL A 208 13.42 -14.84 -9.30
C VAL A 208 14.13 -15.32 -8.04
N ALA A 209 13.38 -15.43 -6.94
CA ALA A 209 13.84 -16.05 -5.70
C ALA A 209 13.64 -17.57 -5.75
N THR A 210 14.31 -18.27 -4.84
CA THR A 210 14.13 -19.71 -4.68
C THR A 210 13.14 -19.98 -3.55
N THR A 211 12.14 -20.81 -3.82
CA THR A 211 11.22 -21.33 -2.79
C THR A 211 11.88 -22.47 -2.03
N ILE A 212 11.75 -22.46 -0.71
CA ILE A 212 12.27 -23.48 0.22
C ILE A 212 11.11 -24.31 0.77
#